data_AF-A0A1I5Z5N3-F1
#
_entry.id   AF-A0A1I5Z5N3-F1
#
_cell.length_a   1.000
_cell.length_b   1.000
_cell.length_c   1.000
_cell.angle_alpha   90.00
_cell.angle_beta   90.00
_cell.angle_gamma   90.00
#
_symmetry.space_group_name_H-M   'P 1'
#
loop_
_entity.id
_entity.type
_entity.pdbx_description
1 polymer ?
#
loop_
_entity_poly.entity_id
_entity_poly.type
_entity_poly.pdbx_seq_one_letter_code
_entity_poly.pdbx_strand_id
1 'polypeptide(L)' 'MQNDFVLLLDTIIGPRNIFHVMECDICGWNEIYYQHPETKVQIGFACEGCNYVKKFEYLNCM' A
#
# COMPACT_ATOMS: atom_id res chain seq x y z
N MET A 1 -0.13 -0.41 21.43
CA MET A 1 0.15 -1.55 20.53
C MET A 1 0.19 -0.99 19.12
N GLN A 2 1.37 -0.93 18.51
CA GLN A 2 1.44 -0.67 17.07
C GLN A 2 1.09 -1.97 16.37
N ASN A 3 0.07 -1.94 15.51
CA ASN A 3 -0.38 -3.09 14.74
C ASN A 3 0.77 -3.59 13.85
N ASP A 4 1.10 -4.88 13.92
CA ASP A 4 2.18 -5.49 13.13
C ASP A 4 2.06 -5.19 11.63
N PHE A 5 0.83 -5.04 11.14
CA PHE A 5 0.53 -4.64 9.77
C PHE A 5 1.08 -3.26 9.40
N VAL A 6 1.04 -2.28 10.31
CA VAL A 6 1.56 -0.93 10.05
C VAL A 6 3.08 -0.96 9.88
N LEU A 7 3.78 -1.76 10.69
CA LEU A 7 5.23 -1.95 10.57
C LEU A 7 5.61 -2.65 9.26
N LEU A 8 4.80 -3.62 8.81
CA LEU A 8 4.97 -4.27 7.52
C LEU A 8 4.83 -3.27 6.36
N LEU A 9 3.83 -2.41 6.42
CA LEU A 9 3.61 -1.36 5.42
C LEU A 9 4.77 -0.34 5.40
N ASP A 10 5.25 0.09 6.56
CA ASP A 10 6.38 1.01 6.67
C ASP A 10 7.67 0.40 6.10
N THR A 11 7.88 -0.89 6.33
CA THR A 11 9.06 -1.64 5.85
C THR A 11 9.02 -1.84 4.34
N ILE A 12 7.86 -2.19 3.77
CA ILE A 12 7.73 -2.52 2.35
C ILE A 12 7.52 -1.26 1.51
N ILE A 13 6.48 -0.48 1.80
CA ILE A 13 6.07 0.66 0.97
C ILE A 13 6.86 1.92 1.35
N GLY A 14 7.05 2.16 2.65
CA GLY A 14 7.66 3.39 3.16
C GLY A 14 6.67 4.56 3.26
N PRO A 15 7.15 5.82 3.22
CA PRO A 15 6.30 7.01 3.33
C PRO A 15 5.18 7.03 2.29
N ARG A 16 3.93 7.16 2.76
CA ARG A 16 2.75 6.96 1.91
C ARG A 16 1.56 7.78 2.39
N ASN A 17 0.72 8.18 1.44
CA ASN A 17 -0.62 8.71 1.69
C ASN A 17 -1.66 7.76 1.09
N ILE A 18 -2.82 7.66 1.74
CA ILE A 18 -3.98 6.96 1.16
C ILE A 18 -4.40 7.72 -0.10
N PHE A 19 -4.48 7.00 -1.21
CA PHE A 19 -4.92 7.52 -2.50
C PHE A 19 -6.34 7.07 -2.81
N HIS A 20 -6.60 5.78 -2.68
CA HIS A 20 -7.90 5.19 -2.97
C HIS A 20 -8.15 3.98 -2.07
N VAL A 21 -9.43 3.65 -1.85
CA VAL A 21 -9.83 2.45 -1.11
C VAL A 21 -10.90 1.76 -1.93
N MET A 22 -10.71 0.47 -2.18
CA MET A 22 -11.65 -0.38 -2.90
C MET A 22 -11.83 -1.71 -2.19
N GLU A 23 -12.79 -2.50 -2.62
CA GLU A 23 -13.00 -3.86 -2.09
C GLU A 23 -11.95 -4.81 -2.69
N CYS A 24 -11.32 -5.61 -1.85
CA CYS A 24 -10.34 -6.61 -2.24
C CYS A 24 -11.06 -7.80 -2.89
N ASP A 25 -10.73 -8.09 -4.15
CA ASP A 25 -11.35 -9.20 -4.90
C ASP A 25 -11.09 -10.59 -4.30
N ILE A 26 -10.15 -10.70 -3.35
CA ILE A 26 -9.78 -11.97 -2.70
C ILE A 26 -10.59 -12.22 -1.42
N CYS A 27 -10.64 -11.25 -0.51
CA CYS A 27 -11.27 -11.40 0.80
C CYS A 27 -12.52 -10.54 1.03
N GLY A 28 -12.86 -9.62 0.12
CA GLY A 28 -14.00 -8.68 0.28
C GLY A 28 -13.74 -7.57 1.31
N TRP A 29 -12.50 -7.42 1.78
CA TRP A 29 -12.09 -6.37 2.74
C TRP A 29 -11.58 -5.12 2.03
N ASN A 30 -11.28 -4.06 2.77
CA ASN A 30 -10.71 -2.85 2.18
C ASN A 30 -9.27 -3.09 1.68
N GLU A 31 -9.09 -2.93 0.38
CA GLU A 31 -7.80 -2.78 -0.29
C GLU A 31 -7.48 -1.30 -0.45
N ILE A 32 -6.39 -0.86 0.17
CA ILE A 32 -5.97 0.53 0.24
C ILE A 32 -4.81 0.73 -0.73
N TYR A 33 -5.01 1.65 -1.66
CA TYR A 33 -4.01 2.11 -2.62
C TYR A 33 -3.27 3.32 -2.06
N TYR A 34 -1.95 3.30 -2.22
CA TYR A 34 -1.05 4.29 -1.66
C TYR A 34 -0.31 5.07 -2.73
N GLN A 35 -0.10 6.34 -2.47
CA GLN A 35 0.75 7.22 -3.28
C GLN A 35 1.87 7.82 -2.45
N HIS A 36 2.99 8.15 -3.11
CA HIS A 36 4.08 8.87 -2.49
C HIS A 36 3.61 10.27 -2.05
N PRO A 37 3.95 10.72 -0.83
CA PRO A 37 3.41 11.96 -0.29
C PRO A 37 3.77 13.20 -1.11
N GLU A 38 4.96 13.23 -1.70
CA GLU A 38 5.47 14.36 -2.49
C GLU A 38 5.15 14.23 -3.99
N THR A 39 5.61 13.17 -4.67
CA THR A 39 5.43 13.01 -6.12
C THR A 39 4.01 12.67 -6.55
N LYS A 40 3.12 12.28 -5.62
CA LYS A 40 1.74 11.82 -5.88
C LYS A 40 1.65 10.60 -6.80
N VAL A 41 2.77 9.91 -7.00
CA VAL A 41 2.85 8.70 -7.80
C VAL A 41 2.33 7.53 -6.96
N GLN A 42 1.54 6.64 -7.56
CA GLN A 42 1.00 5.45 -6.89
C GLN A 42 2.11 4.44 -6.60
N ILE A 43 2.47 4.20 -5.34
CA ILE A 43 3.64 3.39 -4.95
C ILE A 43 3.30 1.97 -4.49
N GLY A 44 2.03 1.63 -4.38
CA GLY A 44 1.61 0.29 -3.99
C GLY A 44 0.18 0.23 -3.48
N PHE A 45 -0.20 -0.94 -2.97
CA PHE A 45 -1.46 -1.16 -2.27
C PHE A 45 -1.30 -2.23 -1.20
N ALA A 46 -2.25 -2.29 -0.27
CA ALA A 46 -2.31 -3.35 0.72
C ALA A 46 -3.73 -3.65 1.18
N CYS A 47 -3.94 -4.87 1.67
CA CYS A 47 -5.18 -5.33 2.26
C CYS A 47 -4.90 -5.92 3.64
N GLU A 48 -5.51 -5.36 4.68
CA GLU A 48 -5.35 -5.83 6.07
C GLU A 48 -6.05 -7.18 6.29
N GLY A 49 -7.18 -7.42 5.64
CA GLY A 49 -7.91 -8.69 5.77
C GLY A 49 -7.09 -9.89 5.27
N CYS A 50 -6.43 -9.72 4.13
CA CYS A 50 -5.60 -10.74 3.52
C CYS A 50 -4.11 -10.66 3.97
N ASN A 51 -3.74 -9.67 4.79
CA ASN A 51 -2.34 -9.33 5.14
C ASN A 51 -1.40 -9.20 3.93
N TYR A 52 -1.94 -8.76 2.79
CA TYR A 52 -1.19 -8.65 1.54
C TYR A 52 -0.67 -7.23 1.36
N VAL A 53 0.60 -7.08 1.01
CA VAL A 53 1.24 -5.78 0.74
C VAL A 53 2.03 -5.89 -0.55
N LYS A 54 1.78 -4.96 -1.48
CA LYS A 54 2.52 -4.88 -2.74
C LYS A 54 3.05 -3.48 -2.96
N LYS A 55 4.36 -3.38 -3.15
CA LYS A 55 5.03 -2.16 -3.63
C LYS A 55 5.14 -2.20 -5.14
N PHE A 56 4.98 -1.06 -5.79
CA PHE A 56 5.32 -0.89 -7.19
C PHE A 56 6.74 -0.36 -7.30
N GLU A 57 7.57 -1.07 -8.06
CA GLU A 57 8.89 -0.57 -8.44
C GLU A 57 8.70 0.38 -9.62
N TYR A 58 8.89 1.68 -9.39
CA TYR A 58 9.20 2.59 -10.49
C TYR A 58 10.65 2.34 -10.88
N LEU A 59 10.85 1.32 -11.71
CA LEU A 59 12.05 1.27 -12.54
C LEU A 59 11.95 2.49 -13.45
N ASN A 60 12.76 3.52 -13.16
CA ASN A 60 13.07 4.56 -14.11
C ASN A 60 13.59 3.85 -15.38
N CYS A 61 12.72 3.62 -16.37
CA CYS A 61 13.16 3.42 -17.74
C CYS A 61 13.76 4.76 -18.19
N MET A 62 15.05 4.94 -17.88
CA MET A 62 15.92 5.87 -18.61
C MET A 62 16.15 5.32 -20.02
#